data_AF-A0A381QBR6-F1
#
_entry.id   AF-A0A381QBR6-F1
#
_cell.length_a   1.000
_cell.length_b   1.000
_cell.length_c   1.000
_cell.angle_alpha   90.00
_cell.angle_beta   90.00
_cell.angle_gamma   90.00
#
_symmetry.space_group_name_H-M   'P 1'
#
loop_
_entity.id
_entity.type
_entity.pdbx_description
1 polymer ?
#
loop_
_entity_poly.entity_id
_entity_poly.type
_entity_poly.pdbx_seq_one_letter_code
_entity_poly.pdbx_strand_id
1 'polypeptide(L)'
;MIIQCPACNTSFSVKPESFGARSRKVKCSRCSFIWTSNPSGKAINIPPLFEPATSQGIPNDNQSERIIPNKEPDHPLPVPVKKQDKEKPNIFLWLFIVFAFLLISSIWIKRDDIVNEFPNAAKILKVLDPSINIKGIEISDLKSKIDYAKGNASLVVTGTLVNQNTTKRDVPNIVIVIEDSKEIVLEQKILNFGNQTFDYLERKDFKLRF
;
A
#
# COMPACT_ATOMS: atom_id res chain seq x y z
N MET A 1 -12.27 26.40 -46.12
CA MET A 1 -13.45 27.25 -46.40
C MET A 1 -13.84 27.98 -45.12
N ILE A 2 -14.58 29.09 -45.21
CA ILE A 2 -14.98 29.89 -44.05
C ILE A 2 -16.49 29.72 -43.81
N ILE A 3 -16.88 29.51 -42.57
CA ILE A 3 -18.29 29.54 -42.12
C ILE A 3 -18.47 30.66 -41.11
N GLN A 4 -19.65 31.27 -41.07
CA GLN A 4 -19.96 32.38 -40.17
C GLN A 4 -21.12 32.02 -39.26
N CYS A 5 -20.97 32.30 -37.96
CA CYS A 5 -22.04 32.08 -36.99
C CYS A 5 -23.15 33.14 -37.17
N PRO A 6 -24.41 32.76 -37.38
CA PRO A 6 -25.51 33.71 -37.56
C PRO A 6 -25.89 34.45 -36.27
N ALA A 7 -25.52 33.94 -35.09
CA ALA A 7 -25.88 34.53 -33.80
C ALA A 7 -24.88 35.61 -33.32
N CYS A 8 -23.58 35.42 -33.56
CA CYS A 8 -22.53 36.32 -33.05
C CYS A 8 -21.57 36.85 -34.13
N ASN A 9 -21.89 36.59 -35.40
CA ASN A 9 -21.15 37.06 -36.58
C ASN A 9 -19.66 36.69 -36.62
N THR A 10 -19.23 35.69 -35.84
CA THR A 10 -17.83 35.23 -35.82
C THR A 10 -17.55 34.27 -36.98
N SER A 11 -16.44 34.47 -37.68
CA SER A 11 -15.98 33.65 -38.81
C SER A 11 -15.00 32.56 -38.36
N PHE A 12 -15.18 31.33 -38.87
CA PHE A 12 -14.35 30.16 -38.56
C PHE A 12 -13.81 29.54 -39.85
N SER A 13 -12.50 29.25 -39.87
CA SER A 13 -11.87 28.52 -40.97
C SER A 13 -11.96 27.00 -40.72
N VAL A 14 -12.57 26.27 -41.65
CA VAL A 14 -12.81 24.83 -41.55
C VAL A 14 -12.36 24.10 -42.82
N LYS A 15 -11.88 22.85 -42.66
CA LYS A 15 -11.48 22.01 -43.78
C LYS A 15 -12.71 21.53 -44.57
N PRO A 16 -12.74 21.61 -45.90
CA PRO A 16 -13.90 21.21 -46.71
C PRO A 16 -14.25 19.73 -46.55
N GLU A 17 -13.26 18.86 -46.33
CA GLU A 17 -13.43 17.43 -46.03
C GLU A 17 -14.33 17.16 -44.83
N SER A 18 -14.38 18.09 -43.86
CA SER A 18 -15.17 17.93 -42.63
C SER A 18 -16.68 18.13 -42.83
N PHE A 19 -17.12 18.68 -43.97
CA PHE A 19 -18.54 18.92 -44.27
C PHE A 19 -19.15 17.89 -45.23
N GLY A 20 -18.33 17.12 -45.96
CA GLY A 20 -18.81 16.09 -46.89
C GLY A 20 -19.82 16.62 -47.94
N ALA A 21 -20.59 15.73 -48.56
CA ALA A 21 -21.59 16.09 -49.57
C ALA A 21 -22.98 16.48 -49.00
N ARG A 22 -23.16 16.43 -47.67
CA ARG A 22 -24.45 16.66 -47.00
C ARG A 22 -24.38 17.85 -46.05
N SER A 23 -25.53 18.43 -45.70
CA SER A 23 -25.59 19.48 -44.68
C SER A 23 -25.23 18.92 -43.29
N ARG A 24 -24.43 19.66 -42.52
CA ARG A 24 -23.94 19.21 -41.20
C ARG A 24 -24.35 20.20 -40.11
N LYS A 25 -24.75 19.66 -38.95
CA LYS A 25 -24.99 20.43 -37.74
C LYS A 25 -23.65 20.84 -37.12
N VAL A 26 -23.50 22.12 -36.82
CA VAL A 26 -22.27 22.74 -36.28
C VAL A 26 -22.59 23.58 -35.06
N LYS A 27 -21.62 23.73 -34.15
CA LYS A 27 -21.74 24.52 -32.92
C LYS A 27 -20.70 25.63 -32.91
N CYS A 28 -21.10 26.85 -32.57
CA CYS A 28 -20.19 27.98 -32.40
C CYS A 28 -19.34 27.79 -31.14
N SER A 29 -18.01 27.92 -31.24
CA SER A 29 -17.14 27.90 -30.05
C SER A 29 -17.22 29.20 -29.23
N ARG A 30 -17.70 30.30 -29.82
CA ARG A 30 -17.78 31.61 -29.15
C ARG A 30 -19.07 31.78 -28.33
N CYS A 31 -20.22 31.46 -28.89
CA CYS A 31 -21.54 31.67 -28.25
C CYS A 31 -22.34 30.38 -28.04
N SER A 32 -21.77 29.21 -28.35
CA SER A 32 -22.44 27.90 -28.24
C SER A 32 -23.70 27.72 -29.11
N PHE A 33 -24.06 28.65 -29.98
CA PHE A 33 -25.19 28.52 -30.90
C PHE A 33 -25.00 27.35 -31.87
N ILE A 34 -26.05 26.54 -32.05
CA ILE A 34 -26.02 25.35 -32.90
C ILE A 34 -26.89 25.60 -34.13
N TRP A 35 -26.32 25.47 -35.32
CA TRP A 35 -27.05 25.62 -36.58
C TRP A 35 -26.64 24.56 -37.60
N THR A 36 -27.37 24.47 -38.71
CA THR A 36 -27.03 23.55 -39.80
C THR A 36 -26.43 24.33 -40.97
N SER A 37 -25.23 23.92 -41.41
CA SER A 37 -24.50 24.53 -42.53
C SER A 37 -24.38 23.54 -43.70
N ASN A 38 -24.43 24.06 -44.92
CA ASN A 38 -24.28 23.26 -46.14
C ASN A 38 -22.81 23.09 -46.55
N PRO A 39 -22.50 22.24 -47.55
CA PRO A 39 -21.12 22.05 -48.03
C PRO A 39 -20.46 23.33 -48.58
N SER A 40 -21.24 24.35 -48.97
CA SER A 40 -20.76 25.66 -49.40
C SER A 40 -20.54 26.64 -48.23
N GLY A 41 -20.81 26.24 -46.98
CA GLY A 41 -20.63 27.06 -45.78
C GLY A 41 -21.82 27.97 -45.43
N LYS A 42 -22.96 27.88 -46.12
CA LYS A 42 -24.17 28.68 -45.89
C LYS A 42 -25.09 28.02 -44.86
N ALA A 43 -25.63 28.81 -43.93
CA ALA A 43 -26.62 28.34 -42.96
C ALA A 43 -27.97 28.09 -43.65
N ILE A 44 -28.55 26.89 -43.47
CA ILE A 44 -29.85 26.50 -44.07
C ILE A 44 -30.97 26.41 -43.03
N ASN A 45 -30.66 25.91 -41.83
CA ASN A 45 -31.63 25.81 -40.73
C ASN A 45 -31.08 26.51 -39.51
N ILE A 46 -31.52 27.75 -39.32
CA ILE A 46 -31.18 28.61 -38.18
C ILE A 46 -32.37 28.48 -37.21
N PRO A 47 -32.19 27.84 -36.03
CA PRO A 47 -33.23 27.84 -35.02
C PRO A 47 -33.60 29.29 -34.68
N PRO A 48 -34.89 29.60 -34.48
CA PRO A 48 -35.29 30.94 -34.04
C PRO A 48 -34.55 31.27 -32.74
N LEU A 49 -33.89 32.44 -32.72
CA LEU A 49 -33.07 32.89 -31.57
C LEU A 49 -33.93 33.24 -30.34
N PHE A 50 -35.25 33.28 -30.53
CA PHE A 50 -36.26 33.55 -29.53
C PHE A 50 -37.42 32.61 -29.80
N GLU A 51 -37.82 31.89 -28.76
CA GLU A 51 -39.11 31.22 -28.74
C GLU A 51 -40.21 32.30 -28.58
N PRO A 52 -41.30 32.27 -29.36
CA PRO A 52 -42.39 33.23 -29.20
C PRO A 52 -42.95 33.15 -27.77
N ALA A 53 -43.37 34.29 -27.21
CA ALA A 53 -43.90 34.36 -25.84
C ALA A 53 -45.03 33.34 -25.56
N THR A 54 -45.75 32.94 -26.61
CA THR A 54 -46.79 31.91 -26.60
C THR A 54 -46.28 30.50 -26.27
N SER A 55 -45.03 30.15 -26.56
CA SER A 55 -44.45 28.86 -26.18
C SER A 55 -43.81 28.86 -24.79
N GLN A 56 -43.71 30.03 -24.14
CA GLN A 56 -43.16 30.17 -22.79
C GLN A 56 -44.23 30.02 -21.69
N GLY A 57 -45.40 29.50 -22.04
CA GLY A 57 -46.48 29.24 -21.08
C GLY A 57 -47.16 30.48 -20.52
N ILE A 58 -46.99 31.66 -21.16
CA ILE A 58 -47.78 32.84 -20.82
C ILE A 58 -49.18 32.61 -21.40
N PRO A 59 -50.23 32.51 -20.56
CA PRO A 59 -51.58 32.27 -21.04
C PRO A 59 -52.01 33.45 -21.93
N ASN A 60 -52.55 33.16 -23.10
CA ASN A 60 -53.24 34.16 -23.91
C ASN A 60 -54.50 34.59 -23.13
N ASP A 61 -54.52 35.84 -22.67
CA ASP A 61 -55.50 36.40 -21.74
C ASP A 61 -56.89 36.57 -22.37
N ASN A 62 -57.53 35.45 -22.73
CA ASN A 62 -58.93 35.41 -23.14
C ASN A 62 -59.72 34.23 -22.56
N GLN A 63 -59.08 33.37 -21.76
CA GLN A 63 -59.78 32.40 -20.91
C GLN A 63 -59.10 32.40 -19.54
N SER A 64 -59.50 33.35 -18.70
CA SER A 64 -59.25 33.26 -17.27
C SER A 64 -59.99 32.03 -16.75
N GLU A 65 -59.26 30.91 -16.70
CA GLU A 65 -59.74 29.66 -16.14
C GLU A 65 -60.07 29.94 -14.67
N ARG A 66 -61.38 29.93 -14.35
CA ARG A 66 -61.84 30.19 -12.98
C ARG A 66 -61.13 29.20 -12.06
N ILE A 67 -60.36 29.71 -11.11
CA ILE A 67 -59.74 28.89 -10.08
C ILE A 67 -60.89 28.23 -9.30
N ILE A 68 -61.14 26.95 -9.56
CA ILE A 68 -62.03 26.13 -8.74
C ILE A 68 -61.15 25.58 -7.61
N PRO A 69 -61.30 26.05 -6.36
CA PRO A 69 -60.60 25.45 -5.24
C PRO A 69 -61.08 23.99 -5.13
N ASN A 70 -60.16 23.02 -5.17
CA ASN A 70 -60.39 21.56 -5.10
C ASN A 70 -60.66 20.78 -6.41
N LYS A 71 -60.18 21.19 -7.58
CA LYS A 71 -60.08 20.23 -8.69
C LYS A 71 -58.87 19.31 -8.48
N GLU A 72 -59.13 18.02 -8.30
CA GLU A 72 -58.09 16.99 -8.18
C GLU A 72 -57.35 16.86 -9.53
N PRO A 73 -56.01 16.84 -9.56
CA PRO A 73 -55.27 16.75 -10.81
C PRO A 73 -55.54 15.40 -11.51
N ASP A 74 -55.90 15.43 -12.79
CA ASP A 74 -56.19 14.23 -13.60
C ASP A 74 -54.96 13.34 -13.89
N HIS A 75 -53.80 13.66 -13.29
CA HIS A 75 -52.54 12.98 -13.50
C HIS A 75 -51.89 12.63 -12.15
N PRO A 76 -51.32 11.41 -12.02
CA PRO A 76 -50.67 11.01 -10.78
C PRO A 76 -49.53 11.98 -10.48
N LEU A 77 -49.55 12.52 -9.27
CA LEU A 77 -48.49 13.40 -8.79
C LEU A 77 -47.13 12.67 -8.92
N PRO A 78 -46.06 13.36 -9.33
CA PRO A 78 -44.73 12.77 -9.37
C PRO A 78 -44.38 12.19 -8.00
N VAL A 79 -44.23 10.87 -7.94
CA VAL A 79 -43.84 10.19 -6.70
C VAL A 79 -42.39 10.58 -6.42
N PRO A 80 -42.05 11.11 -5.22
CA PRO A 80 -40.68 11.45 -4.90
C PRO A 80 -39.83 10.18 -4.90
N VAL A 81 -38.90 10.08 -5.86
CA VAL A 81 -37.90 9.01 -5.89
C VAL A 81 -36.99 9.19 -4.69
N LYS A 82 -37.07 8.27 -3.72
CA LYS A 82 -36.23 8.28 -2.52
C LYS A 82 -34.76 8.26 -2.95
N LYS A 83 -34.05 9.36 -2.71
CA LYS A 83 -32.59 9.42 -2.91
C LYS A 83 -31.97 8.31 -2.08
N GLN A 84 -31.20 7.43 -2.73
CA GLN A 84 -30.34 6.50 -2.01
C GLN A 84 -29.28 7.33 -1.31
N ASP A 85 -29.39 7.42 0.01
CA ASP A 85 -28.40 8.07 0.84
C ASP A 85 -27.09 7.28 0.69
N LYS A 86 -26.08 7.92 0.09
CA LYS A 86 -24.74 7.34 0.00
C LYS A 86 -24.21 7.22 1.43
N GLU A 87 -24.10 5.99 1.92
CA GLU A 87 -23.53 5.72 3.24
C GLU A 87 -22.13 6.33 3.31
N LYS A 88 -21.92 7.18 4.32
CA LYS A 88 -20.61 7.80 4.55
C LYS A 88 -19.64 6.70 4.99
N PRO A 89 -18.38 6.69 4.50
CA PRO A 89 -17.42 5.66 4.88
C PRO A 89 -17.26 5.64 6.40
N ASN A 90 -17.36 4.46 7.00
CA ASN A 90 -17.27 4.30 8.44
C ASN A 90 -15.82 4.57 8.90
N ILE A 91 -15.55 5.80 9.33
CA ILE A 91 -14.23 6.27 9.75
C ILE A 91 -13.65 5.38 10.88
N PHE A 92 -14.51 4.84 11.74
CA PHE A 92 -14.08 3.92 12.81
C PHE A 92 -13.54 2.61 12.27
N LEU A 93 -14.13 2.08 11.19
CA LEU A 93 -13.64 0.87 10.54
C LEU A 93 -12.28 1.11 9.90
N TRP A 94 -12.09 2.26 9.27
CA TRP A 94 -10.80 2.62 8.67
C TRP A 94 -9.72 2.87 9.74
N LEU A 95 -10.06 3.55 10.83
CA LEU A 95 -9.18 3.74 11.99
C LEU A 95 -8.77 2.40 12.61
N PHE A 96 -9.70 1.45 12.74
CA PHE A 96 -9.40 0.13 13.27
C PHE A 96 -8.42 -0.63 12.38
N ILE A 97 -8.59 -0.58 11.06
CA ILE A 97 -7.67 -1.23 10.11
C ILE A 97 -6.26 -0.63 10.22
N VAL A 98 -6.15 0.70 10.26
CA VAL A 98 -4.87 1.39 10.42
C VAL A 98 -4.21 1.03 11.76
N PHE A 99 -4.99 0.98 12.84
CA PHE A 99 -4.50 0.60 14.16
C PHE A 99 -4.01 -0.86 14.19
N ALA A 100 -4.77 -1.79 13.61
CA ALA A 100 -4.37 -3.19 13.50
C ALA A 100 -3.07 -3.33 12.69
N PHE A 101 -2.93 -2.60 11.59
CA PHE A 101 -1.70 -2.60 10.79
C PHE A 101 -0.49 -2.06 11.56
N LEU A 102 -0.66 -0.99 12.34
CA LEU A 102 0.39 -0.45 13.20
C LEU A 102 0.80 -1.43 14.29
N LEU A 103 -0.14 -2.14 14.91
CA LEU A 103 0.17 -3.17 15.90
C LEU A 103 0.98 -4.31 15.29
N ILE A 104 0.55 -4.82 14.14
CA ILE A 104 1.27 -5.88 13.42
C ILE A 104 2.68 -5.40 13.07
N SER A 105 2.80 -4.21 12.46
CA SER A 105 4.10 -3.62 12.10
C SER A 105 5.02 -3.48 13.32
N SER A 106 4.50 -3.03 14.46
CA SER A 106 5.27 -2.91 15.71
C SER A 106 5.79 -4.25 16.21
N ILE A 107 4.98 -5.31 16.14
CA ILE A 107 5.37 -6.68 16.51
C ILE A 107 6.49 -7.18 15.57
N TRP A 108 6.39 -6.93 14.27
CA TRP A 108 7.42 -7.33 13.30
C TRP A 108 8.77 -6.64 13.53
N ILE A 109 8.75 -5.35 13.89
CA ILE A 109 9.97 -4.58 14.18
C ILE A 109 10.64 -5.08 15.47
N LYS A 110 9.86 -5.42 16.51
CA LYS A 110 10.36 -5.89 17.81
C LYS A 110 10.36 -7.43 17.97
N ARG A 111 10.41 -8.17 16.86
CA ARG A 111 10.29 -9.64 16.88
C ARG A 111 11.40 -10.34 17.69
N ASP A 112 12.60 -9.77 17.71
CA ASP A 112 13.74 -10.34 18.45
C ASP A 112 13.55 -10.22 19.97
N ASP A 113 13.01 -9.10 20.46
CA ASP A 113 12.67 -8.89 21.88
C ASP A 113 11.56 -9.86 22.33
N ILE A 114 10.55 -10.09 21.48
CA ILE A 114 9.44 -11.00 21.77
C ILE A 114 9.94 -12.44 21.97
N VAL A 115 10.93 -12.85 21.18
CA VAL A 115 11.55 -14.18 21.26
C VAL A 115 12.37 -14.35 22.55
N ASN A 116 13.01 -13.27 23.01
CA ASN A 116 13.74 -13.26 24.28
C ASN A 116 12.77 -13.40 25.47
N GLU A 117 11.61 -12.73 25.44
CA GLU A 117 10.62 -12.74 26.53
C GLU A 117 9.77 -14.03 26.55
N PHE A 118 9.46 -14.59 25.37
CA PHE A 118 8.63 -15.79 25.22
C PHE A 118 9.39 -16.94 24.53
N PRO A 119 10.28 -17.65 25.26
CA PRO A 119 11.13 -18.70 24.68
C PRO A 119 10.35 -19.88 24.08
N ASN A 120 9.11 -20.12 24.52
CA ASN A 120 8.25 -21.15 23.95
C ASN A 120 7.77 -20.79 22.52
N ALA A 121 7.56 -19.49 22.24
CA ALA A 121 7.16 -19.02 20.91
C ALA A 121 8.33 -19.03 19.93
N ALA A 122 9.57 -18.93 20.43
CA ALA A 122 10.80 -18.88 19.64
C ALA A 122 10.95 -20.04 18.65
N LYS A 123 10.59 -21.27 19.07
CA LYS A 123 10.72 -22.46 18.22
C LYS A 123 9.82 -22.40 16.99
N ILE A 124 8.60 -21.88 17.17
CA ILE A 124 7.60 -21.76 16.10
C ILE A 124 7.99 -20.59 15.20
N LEU A 125 8.43 -19.47 15.78
CA LEU A 125 8.82 -18.27 15.02
C LEU A 125 10.05 -18.52 14.16
N LYS A 126 11.01 -19.33 14.61
CA LYS A 126 12.20 -19.71 13.83
C LYS A 126 11.88 -20.50 12.55
N VAL A 127 10.78 -21.25 12.53
CA VAL A 127 10.31 -21.95 11.31
C VAL A 127 9.79 -20.93 10.28
N LEU A 128 9.17 -19.85 10.76
CA LEU A 128 8.64 -18.78 9.91
C LEU A 128 9.73 -17.80 9.45
N ASP A 129 10.68 -17.46 10.31
CA ASP A 129 11.83 -16.60 10.01
C ASP A 129 13.13 -17.27 10.51
N PRO A 130 13.86 -17.97 9.62
CA PRO A 130 15.13 -18.62 9.94
C PRO A 130 16.22 -17.64 10.42
N SER A 131 16.06 -16.35 10.14
CA SER A 131 17.02 -15.30 10.51
C SER A 131 16.99 -14.96 11.99
N ILE A 132 15.97 -15.42 12.73
CA ILE A 132 15.85 -15.18 14.18
C ILE A 132 16.91 -16.01 14.91
N ASN A 133 17.94 -15.34 15.43
CA ASN A 133 19.01 -15.99 16.16
C ASN A 133 18.65 -16.18 17.64
N ILE A 134 18.01 -17.30 17.95
CA ILE A 134 17.70 -17.72 19.33
C ILE A 134 18.96 -18.03 20.17
N LYS A 135 20.10 -18.28 19.51
CA LYS A 135 21.38 -18.60 20.14
C LYS A 135 22.17 -17.29 20.29
N GLY A 136 22.05 -16.64 21.45
CA GLY A 136 22.60 -15.30 21.66
C GLY A 136 24.12 -15.20 21.56
N ILE A 137 24.86 -16.13 22.18
CA ILE A 137 26.33 -16.19 22.07
C ILE A 137 26.69 -17.17 20.95
N GLU A 138 27.32 -16.64 19.90
CA GLU A 138 27.86 -17.43 18.78
C GLU A 138 29.34 -17.73 18.99
N ILE A 139 29.79 -18.90 18.53
CA ILE A 139 31.19 -19.28 18.45
C ILE A 139 31.68 -19.00 17.03
N SER A 140 32.50 -17.96 16.87
CA SER A 140 33.14 -17.59 15.60
C SER A 140 34.61 -18.03 15.58
N ASP A 141 35.18 -18.13 14.38
CA ASP A 141 36.63 -18.37 14.15
C ASP A 141 37.20 -19.65 14.81
N LEU A 142 36.38 -20.71 14.92
CA LEU A 142 36.83 -21.98 15.49
C LEU A 142 37.91 -22.62 14.61
N LYS A 143 39.10 -22.82 15.19
CA LYS A 143 40.27 -23.44 14.55
C LYS A 143 40.89 -24.47 15.49
N SER A 144 41.26 -25.61 14.92
CA SER A 144 42.03 -26.65 15.59
C SER A 144 43.40 -26.80 14.93
N LYS A 145 44.47 -26.76 15.71
CA LYS A 145 45.84 -27.00 15.23
C LYS A 145 46.55 -27.95 16.16
N ILE A 146 47.26 -28.92 15.61
CA ILE A 146 48.19 -29.77 16.37
C ILE A 146 49.50 -29.00 16.53
N ASP A 147 49.92 -28.81 17.78
CA ASP A 147 51.17 -28.16 18.16
C ASP A 147 52.13 -29.20 18.73
N TYR A 148 53.26 -29.38 18.06
CA TYR A 148 54.35 -30.27 18.47
C TYR A 148 55.30 -29.51 19.40
N ALA A 149 54.80 -29.08 20.56
CA ALA A 149 55.62 -28.43 21.56
C ALA A 149 56.22 -29.47 22.52
N LYS A 150 57.55 -29.54 22.64
CA LYS A 150 58.30 -30.41 23.57
C LYS A 150 58.07 -31.92 23.42
N GLY A 151 57.92 -32.43 22.19
CA GLY A 151 57.97 -33.88 21.91
C GLY A 151 56.66 -34.65 22.09
N ASN A 152 55.60 -34.01 22.58
CA ASN A 152 54.25 -34.57 22.64
C ASN A 152 53.33 -33.77 21.70
N ALA A 153 52.49 -34.46 20.92
CA ALA A 153 51.50 -33.79 20.08
C ALA A 153 50.36 -33.27 20.97
N SER A 154 50.17 -31.95 21.02
CA SER A 154 49.06 -31.32 21.75
C SER A 154 48.05 -30.73 20.78
N LEU A 155 46.76 -30.95 21.01
CA LEU A 155 45.70 -30.35 20.20
C LEU A 155 45.32 -28.99 20.77
N VAL A 156 45.55 -27.94 19.98
CA VAL A 156 45.21 -26.57 20.34
C VAL A 156 43.91 -26.18 19.64
N VAL A 157 42.88 -25.88 20.41
CA VAL A 157 41.59 -25.39 19.92
C VAL A 157 41.44 -23.93 20.29
N THR A 158 41.19 -23.08 19.30
CA THR A 158 40.97 -21.63 19.48
C THR A 158 39.64 -21.23 18.86
N GLY A 159 38.95 -20.29 19.50
CA GLY A 159 37.75 -19.68 18.95
C GLY A 159 37.40 -18.40 19.68
N THR A 160 36.40 -17.68 19.16
CA THR A 160 35.93 -16.42 19.72
C THR A 160 34.45 -16.53 20.02
N LEU A 161 34.05 -16.08 21.20
CA LEU A 161 32.65 -15.95 21.58
C LEU A 161 32.19 -14.55 21.28
N VAL A 162 31.04 -14.42 20.60
CA VAL A 162 30.48 -13.12 20.22
C VAL A 162 29.00 -13.08 20.59
N ASN A 163 28.55 -12.05 21.31
CA ASN A 163 27.12 -11.81 21.47
C ASN A 163 26.57 -11.11 20.22
N GLN A 164 25.73 -11.78 19.46
CA GLN A 164 25.08 -11.20 18.27
C GLN A 164 23.73 -10.56 18.59
N ASN A 165 23.26 -10.67 19.84
CA ASN A 165 21.98 -10.13 20.26
C ASN A 165 22.16 -8.72 20.86
N THR A 166 21.17 -7.85 20.65
CA THR A 166 21.16 -6.46 21.17
C THR A 166 21.04 -6.42 22.69
N THR A 167 20.53 -7.50 23.31
CA THR A 167 20.41 -7.64 24.75
C THR A 167 21.67 -8.22 25.38
N LYS A 168 22.03 -7.71 26.57
CA LYS A 168 23.09 -8.27 27.41
C LYS A 168 22.78 -9.71 27.82
N ARG A 169 23.75 -10.62 27.71
CA ARG A 169 23.53 -12.06 27.99
C ARG A 169 24.70 -12.68 28.74
N ASP A 170 24.40 -13.62 29.63
CA ASP A 170 25.39 -14.43 30.33
C ASP A 170 26.14 -15.37 29.37
N VAL A 171 27.45 -15.46 29.54
CA VAL A 171 28.30 -16.33 28.75
C VAL A 171 28.13 -17.77 29.24
N PRO A 172 27.65 -18.69 28.39
CA PRO A 172 27.47 -20.08 28.80
C PRO A 172 28.82 -20.77 29.00
N ASN A 173 28.83 -21.80 29.86
CA ASN A 173 29.98 -22.69 29.95
C ASN A 173 30.13 -23.47 28.65
N ILE A 174 31.38 -23.62 28.18
CA ILE A 174 31.68 -24.33 26.95
C ILE A 174 32.31 -25.66 27.31
N VAL A 175 31.80 -26.72 26.72
CA VAL A 175 32.37 -28.06 26.83
C VAL A 175 32.98 -28.42 25.49
N ILE A 176 34.26 -28.73 25.48
CA ILE A 176 34.95 -29.27 24.32
C ILE A 176 35.28 -30.72 24.61
N VAL A 177 34.83 -31.59 23.72
CA VAL A 177 34.96 -33.05 23.81
C VAL A 177 35.76 -33.52 22.60
N ILE A 178 36.76 -34.36 22.84
CA ILE A 178 37.46 -35.10 21.80
C ILE A 178 36.82 -36.48 21.76
N GLU A 179 36.29 -36.85 20.61
CA GLU A 179 35.63 -38.14 20.38
C GLU A 179 36.39 -38.91 19.30
N ASP A 180 36.48 -40.23 19.45
CA ASP A 180 36.91 -41.12 18.38
C ASP A 180 35.77 -41.31 17.36
N SER A 181 36.10 -41.88 16.20
CA SER A 181 35.20 -42.35 15.14
C SER A 181 33.99 -43.20 15.59
N LYS A 182 34.03 -43.76 16.81
CA LYS A 182 32.95 -44.53 17.43
C LYS A 182 32.15 -43.74 18.48
N GLU A 183 32.26 -42.41 18.50
CA GLU A 183 31.62 -41.51 19.48
C GLU A 183 32.06 -41.77 20.93
N ILE A 184 33.24 -42.40 21.11
CA ILE A 184 33.81 -42.62 22.44
C ILE A 184 34.59 -41.37 22.84
N VAL A 185 34.24 -40.79 23.99
CA VAL A 185 34.92 -39.62 24.56
C VAL A 185 36.33 -40.00 25.00
N LEU A 186 37.34 -39.43 24.34
CA LEU A 186 38.76 -39.58 24.67
C LEU A 186 39.18 -38.59 25.75
N GLU A 187 38.74 -37.34 25.65
CA GLU A 187 39.04 -36.28 26.60
C GLU A 187 37.95 -35.20 26.58
N GLN A 188 37.69 -34.57 27.73
CA GLN A 188 36.72 -33.51 27.87
C GLN A 188 37.30 -32.37 28.71
N LYS A 189 37.09 -31.12 28.25
CA LYS A 189 37.49 -29.92 28.98
C LYS A 189 36.36 -28.91 29.03
N ILE A 190 36.13 -28.37 30.21
CA ILE A 190 35.07 -27.39 30.47
C ILE A 190 35.70 -26.03 30.70
N LEU A 191 35.29 -25.05 29.92
CA LEU A 191 35.59 -23.64 30.14
C LEU A 191 34.43 -23.00 30.88
N ASN A 192 34.67 -22.67 32.15
CA ASN A 192 33.72 -21.95 32.97
C ASN A 192 33.94 -20.44 32.78
N PHE A 193 32.88 -19.73 32.40
CA PHE A 193 32.91 -18.27 32.27
C PHE A 193 32.27 -17.57 33.48
N GLY A 194 31.71 -18.34 34.43
CA GLY A 194 31.10 -17.81 35.65
C GLY A 194 29.91 -16.90 35.33
N ASN A 195 29.82 -15.77 36.04
CA ASN A 195 28.77 -14.76 35.82
C ASN A 195 29.22 -13.66 34.85
N GLN A 196 30.05 -14.00 33.86
CA GLN A 196 30.44 -13.05 32.82
C GLN A 196 29.27 -12.82 31.88
N THR A 197 29.10 -11.57 31.49
CA THR A 197 28.02 -11.11 30.62
C THR A 197 28.62 -10.39 29.43
N PHE A 198 28.10 -10.64 28.23
CA PHE A 198 28.49 -9.92 27.03
C PHE A 198 27.43 -8.91 26.61
N ASP A 199 27.87 -7.68 26.35
CA ASP A 199 27.08 -6.65 25.67
C ASP A 199 27.04 -6.91 24.15
N TYR A 200 26.27 -6.11 23.41
CA TYR A 200 26.10 -6.27 21.96
C TYR A 200 27.45 -6.22 21.22
N LEU A 201 27.74 -7.25 20.42
CA LEU A 201 28.98 -7.46 19.66
C LEU A 201 30.26 -7.57 20.51
N GLU A 202 30.13 -7.73 21.83
CA GLU A 202 31.29 -8.01 22.68
C GLU A 202 31.89 -9.37 22.31
N ARG A 203 33.23 -9.40 22.25
CA ARG A 203 33.99 -10.57 21.78
C ARG A 203 34.96 -11.04 22.85
N LYS A 204 35.09 -12.35 23.00
CA LYS A 204 36.09 -12.96 23.87
C LYS A 204 36.72 -14.21 23.27
N ASP A 205 38.03 -14.17 23.14
CA ASP A 205 38.79 -15.30 22.65
C ASP A 205 38.99 -16.35 23.75
N PHE A 206 38.93 -17.62 23.37
CA PHE A 206 39.34 -18.73 24.21
C PHE A 206 40.37 -19.59 23.47
N LYS A 207 41.28 -20.17 24.26
CA LYS A 207 42.31 -21.09 23.77
C LYS A 207 42.44 -22.24 24.75
N LEU A 208 42.26 -23.44 24.23
CA LEU A 208 42.40 -24.69 24.95
C LEU A 208 43.53 -25.50 24.35
N ARG A 209 44.23 -26.20 25.24
CA ARG A 209 45.20 -27.23 24.88
C ARG A 209 44.76 -28.55 25.52
N PHE A 210 44.76 -29.58 24.70
CA PHE A 210 44.67 -30.98 25.06
C PHE A 210 46.07 -31.58 24.89
#